data_AF-A0A3N3E4Q0-F1
#
_entry.id   AF-A0A3N3E4Q0-F1
#
_cell.length_a   1.000
_cell.length_b   1.000
_cell.length_c   1.000
_cell.angle_alpha   90.00
_cell.angle_beta   90.00
_cell.angle_gamma   90.00
#
_symmetry.space_group_name_H-M   'P 1'
#
loop_
_entity.id
_entity.type
_entity.pdbx_description
1 polymer ?
#
loop_
_entity_poly.entity_id
_entity_poly.type
_entity_poly.pdbx_seq_one_letter_code
_entity_poly.pdbx_strand_id
1 'polypeptide(L)'
;MKQEQKMNEKVTEFPNSTDAELNQESQESQESQDAKEVLDEPSRRIAYSFDHEKYELEKKERSKRMYIMLTFFSAFSIFMFAAFVNKEAFILDAETAVIINQAINAVVLLVIPFLLGSVGGLTRILMSDVVVDHRGTLVVSSGLMAMFSWIGIKSGVLLAIVAPHLEKQGVVANVEGTTSSGFYTMALVAIAVGMFSTNLYLFINSRVEQLAFRANNGGN
;
A
#
# COMPACT_ATOMS: atom_id res chain seq x y z
N MET A 1 64.84 13.87 -9.60
CA MET A 1 65.43 15.22 -9.77
C MET A 1 64.80 15.80 -11.02
N LYS A 2 63.87 16.78 -10.95
CA LYS A 2 64.11 18.25 -11.01
C LYS A 2 65.18 18.60 -12.06
N GLN A 3 65.02 19.49 -13.04
CA GLN A 3 64.15 20.66 -13.21
C GLN A 3 64.36 21.23 -14.65
N GLU A 4 63.30 21.85 -15.22
CA GLU A 4 63.29 23.11 -16.02
C GLU A 4 64.13 23.22 -17.33
N GLN A 5 63.78 23.97 -18.40
CA GLN A 5 63.08 25.26 -18.51
C GLN A 5 62.81 25.65 -20.00
N LYS A 6 61.66 26.32 -20.25
CA LYS A 6 61.31 27.44 -21.20
C LYS A 6 61.95 27.55 -22.60
N MET A 7 61.21 27.60 -23.73
CA MET A 7 60.23 28.59 -24.25
C MET A 7 60.85 29.82 -24.98
N ASN A 8 60.44 29.99 -26.24
CA ASN A 8 60.07 31.23 -26.96
C ASN A 8 61.02 31.88 -28.00
N GLU A 9 60.37 32.59 -28.93
CA GLU A 9 60.81 33.73 -29.78
C GLU A 9 61.14 33.39 -31.28
N LYS A 10 60.74 34.07 -32.38
CA LYS A 10 59.80 35.16 -32.81
C LYS A 10 60.02 35.36 -34.34
N VAL A 11 58.98 35.36 -35.19
CA VAL A 11 58.47 36.52 -36.01
C VAL A 11 59.26 36.93 -37.29
N THR A 12 58.53 36.81 -38.42
CA THR A 12 58.38 37.60 -39.68
C THR A 12 59.45 38.55 -40.26
N GLU A 13 59.54 38.59 -41.61
CA GLU A 13 59.34 39.74 -42.56
C GLU A 13 59.77 39.33 -44.01
N PHE A 14 58.91 39.29 -45.06
CA PHE A 14 58.47 40.32 -46.07
C PHE A 14 59.57 40.88 -47.01
N PRO A 15 59.28 41.49 -48.21
CA PRO A 15 58.10 41.49 -49.13
C PRO A 15 58.45 41.52 -50.67
N ASN A 16 57.42 41.54 -51.55
CA ASN A 16 57.15 42.57 -52.59
C ASN A 16 56.76 42.06 -54.02
N SER A 17 55.68 42.66 -54.56
CA SER A 17 55.44 43.12 -55.96
C SER A 17 54.08 42.75 -56.62
N THR A 18 53.21 43.78 -56.74
CA THR A 18 52.49 44.24 -57.96
C THR A 18 51.07 43.69 -58.30
N ASP A 19 50.05 44.54 -58.07
CA ASP A 19 49.03 45.13 -59.00
C ASP A 19 48.66 44.36 -60.31
N ALA A 20 47.47 44.38 -60.92
CA ALA A 20 46.11 44.91 -60.72
C ALA A 20 45.25 44.45 -61.94
N GLU A 21 43.91 44.42 -61.80
CA GLU A 21 42.85 44.55 -62.87
C GLU A 21 42.71 43.43 -63.94
N LEU A 22 41.56 43.11 -64.59
CA LEU A 22 40.10 43.43 -64.56
C LEU A 22 39.42 42.72 -65.78
N ASN A 23 38.08 42.48 -65.73
CA ASN A 23 37.07 42.19 -66.80
C ASN A 23 36.77 40.71 -67.21
N GLN A 24 35.55 40.14 -66.99
CA GLN A 24 34.22 40.30 -67.68
C GLN A 24 34.21 39.69 -69.11
N GLU A 25 33.39 38.71 -69.49
CA GLU A 25 31.92 38.66 -69.76
C GLU A 25 31.45 37.20 -70.03
N SER A 26 30.33 36.70 -69.46
CA SER A 26 28.96 36.52 -70.04
C SER A 26 28.69 35.21 -70.83
N GLN A 27 27.74 34.38 -70.35
CA GLN A 27 26.62 33.81 -71.14
C GLN A 27 25.59 33.04 -70.27
N GLU A 28 24.32 33.24 -70.61
CA GLU A 28 23.08 32.95 -69.89
C GLU A 28 22.34 31.71 -70.44
N SER A 29 21.60 31.03 -69.55
CA SER A 29 20.23 30.47 -69.75
C SER A 29 19.98 29.15 -70.50
N GLN A 30 19.51 28.13 -69.74
CA GLN A 30 18.45 27.20 -70.13
C GLN A 30 17.51 26.91 -68.94
N GLU A 31 16.25 27.34 -69.08
CA GLU A 31 15.05 27.11 -68.24
C GLU A 31 14.67 25.61 -68.14
N SER A 32 14.30 25.06 -66.97
CA SER A 32 12.97 25.07 -66.33
C SER A 32 11.84 24.42 -67.14
N GLN A 33 11.47 23.17 -66.80
CA GLN A 33 10.09 22.69 -66.90
C GLN A 33 9.80 21.48 -66.00
N ASP A 34 8.69 21.63 -65.29
CA ASP A 34 7.71 20.63 -64.84
C ASP A 34 7.75 20.12 -63.40
N ALA A 35 6.71 20.54 -62.69
CA ALA A 35 6.36 20.25 -61.33
C ALA A 35 5.15 19.31 -61.33
N LYS A 36 5.21 18.20 -60.59
CA LYS A 36 4.03 17.54 -60.01
C LYS A 36 4.45 16.43 -59.06
N GLU A 37 3.66 16.27 -57.99
CA GLU A 37 3.58 15.09 -57.10
C GLU A 37 4.80 14.87 -56.18
N VAL A 38 4.70 14.71 -54.85
CA VAL A 38 3.59 14.46 -53.92
C VAL A 38 3.97 15.11 -52.60
N LEU A 39 2.99 15.80 -52.02
CA LEU A 39 2.97 16.31 -50.67
C LEU A 39 2.69 15.11 -49.75
N ASP A 40 3.66 14.68 -48.94
CA ASP A 40 3.38 13.72 -47.86
C ASP A 40 4.22 14.03 -46.61
N GLU A 41 3.59 14.76 -45.69
CA GLU A 41 3.91 14.72 -44.27
C GLU A 41 3.95 13.25 -43.79
N PRO A 42 4.94 12.80 -43.01
CA PRO A 42 4.69 11.74 -42.06
C PRO A 42 4.07 12.40 -40.82
N SER A 43 2.83 12.88 -40.98
CA SER A 43 1.90 13.06 -39.87
C SER A 43 1.85 11.70 -39.17
N ARG A 44 2.56 11.58 -38.05
CA ARG A 44 2.53 10.44 -37.13
C ARG A 44 1.07 10.19 -36.74
N ARG A 45 0.37 9.39 -37.53
CA ARG A 45 -0.88 8.75 -37.11
C ARG A 45 -0.47 7.75 -36.04
N ILE A 46 -0.44 8.21 -34.80
CA ILE A 46 -0.60 7.33 -33.64
C ILE A 46 -1.96 6.69 -33.85
N ALA A 47 -1.98 5.45 -34.36
CA ALA A 47 -3.17 4.64 -34.40
C ALA A 47 -3.54 4.34 -32.95
N TYR A 48 -4.35 5.23 -32.35
CA TYR A 48 -5.08 4.94 -31.13
C TYR A 48 -6.06 3.83 -31.48
N SER A 49 -5.66 2.57 -31.30
CA SER A 49 -6.60 1.48 -31.19
C SER A 49 -7.39 1.72 -29.90
N PHE A 50 -8.53 2.40 -30.02
CA PHE A 50 -9.49 2.54 -28.94
C PHE A 50 -10.00 1.14 -28.61
N ASP A 51 -9.46 0.56 -27.54
CA ASP A 51 -9.85 -0.74 -27.03
C ASP A 51 -11.26 -0.61 -26.44
N HIS A 52 -12.25 -0.80 -27.31
CA HIS A 52 -13.66 -0.58 -26.99
C HIS A 52 -14.13 -1.48 -25.84
N GLU A 53 -13.50 -2.66 -25.69
CA GLU A 53 -13.78 -3.62 -24.63
C GLU A 53 -13.29 -3.10 -23.27
N LYS A 54 -12.06 -2.59 -23.19
CA LYS A 54 -11.56 -1.93 -21.97
C LYS A 54 -12.37 -0.69 -21.61
N TYR A 55 -12.78 0.11 -22.58
CA TYR A 55 -13.60 1.30 -22.33
C TYR A 55 -14.99 0.96 -21.76
N GLU A 56 -15.65 -0.08 -22.29
CA GLU A 56 -16.96 -0.51 -21.78
C GLU A 56 -16.86 -1.15 -20.39
N LEU A 57 -15.79 -1.87 -20.09
CA LEU A 57 -15.52 -2.39 -18.75
C LEU A 57 -15.26 -1.25 -17.75
N GLU A 58 -14.40 -0.30 -18.08
CA GLU A 58 -14.13 0.88 -17.24
C GLU A 58 -15.39 1.72 -17.03
N LYS A 59 -16.22 1.90 -18.06
CA LYS A 59 -17.50 2.63 -17.94
C LYS A 59 -18.47 1.91 -17.01
N LYS A 60 -18.59 0.59 -17.11
CA LYS A 60 -19.40 -0.22 -16.18
C LYS A 60 -18.88 -0.14 -14.75
N GLU A 61 -17.57 -0.20 -14.54
CA GLU A 61 -16.96 -0.05 -13.22
C GLU A 61 -17.13 1.35 -12.63
N ARG A 62 -16.98 2.40 -13.44
CA ARG A 62 -17.23 3.79 -13.02
C ARG A 62 -18.69 3.99 -12.64
N SER A 63 -19.63 3.48 -13.43
CA SER A 63 -21.05 3.52 -13.09
C SER A 63 -21.35 2.76 -11.79
N LYS A 64 -20.77 1.56 -11.60
CA LYS A 64 -20.91 0.80 -10.34
C LYS A 64 -20.37 1.57 -9.14
N ARG A 65 -19.17 2.15 -9.25
CA ARG A 65 -18.57 2.98 -8.19
C ARG A 65 -19.43 4.20 -7.91
N MET A 66 -19.98 4.84 -8.94
CA MET A 66 -20.88 5.99 -8.82
C MET A 66 -22.19 5.60 -8.12
N TYR A 67 -22.78 4.44 -8.44
CA TYR A 67 -23.96 3.93 -7.73
C TYR A 67 -23.66 3.63 -6.26
N ILE A 68 -22.50 3.02 -5.95
CA ILE A 68 -22.08 2.77 -4.56
C ILE A 68 -21.88 4.08 -3.80
N MET A 69 -21.23 5.08 -4.42
CA MET A 69 -21.08 6.40 -3.81
C MET A 69 -22.44 7.07 -3.60
N LEU A 70 -23.33 7.01 -4.59
CA LEU A 70 -24.66 7.62 -4.52
C LEU A 70 -25.52 6.97 -3.42
N THR A 71 -25.52 5.65 -3.30
CA THR A 71 -26.25 4.96 -2.24
C THR A 71 -25.66 5.29 -0.87
N PHE A 72 -24.34 5.37 -0.75
CA PHE A 72 -23.67 5.80 0.47
C PHE A 72 -24.02 7.24 0.86
N PHE A 73 -23.93 8.19 -0.08
CA PHE A 73 -24.28 9.59 0.14
C PHE A 73 -25.77 9.77 0.45
N SER A 74 -26.65 9.02 -0.20
CA SER A 74 -28.08 9.01 0.07
C SER A 74 -28.37 8.52 1.49
N ALA A 75 -27.83 7.36 1.88
CA ALA A 75 -27.96 6.83 3.23
C ALA A 75 -27.39 7.78 4.28
N PHE A 76 -26.24 8.39 4.00
CA PHE A 76 -25.60 9.36 4.89
C PHE A 76 -26.44 10.65 5.02
N SER A 77 -27.02 11.15 3.93
CA SER A 77 -27.94 12.30 3.96
C SER A 77 -29.20 12.01 4.75
N ILE A 78 -29.79 10.81 4.59
CA ILE A 78 -30.97 10.39 5.37
C ILE A 78 -30.61 10.33 6.86
N PHE A 79 -29.45 9.75 7.19
CA PHE A 79 -28.95 9.70 8.57
C PHE A 79 -28.72 11.11 9.14
N MET A 80 -28.05 12.00 8.40
CA MET A 80 -27.83 13.38 8.82
C MET A 80 -29.14 14.13 9.01
N PHE A 81 -30.10 14.00 8.09
CA PHE A 81 -31.41 14.63 8.21
C PHE A 81 -32.16 14.12 9.45
N ALA A 82 -32.18 12.80 9.66
CA ALA A 82 -32.76 12.20 10.87
C ALA A 82 -32.07 12.70 12.15
N ALA A 83 -30.76 12.93 12.09
CA ALA A 83 -29.98 13.47 13.20
C ALA A 83 -30.33 14.93 13.52
N PHE A 84 -30.54 15.78 12.51
CA PHE A 84 -30.92 17.17 12.70
C PHE A 84 -32.36 17.37 13.21
N VAL A 85 -33.29 16.49 12.80
CA VAL A 85 -34.70 16.54 13.24
C VAL A 85 -34.84 16.04 14.68
N ASN A 86 -34.11 14.99 15.06
CA ASN A 86 -34.19 14.39 16.40
C ASN A 86 -33.06 14.88 17.31
N LYS A 87 -33.04 16.18 17.63
CA LYS A 87 -32.01 16.76 18.52
C LYS A 87 -32.03 16.16 19.94
N GLU A 88 -33.19 15.70 20.41
CA GLU A 88 -33.32 15.04 21.71
C GLU A 88 -32.58 13.70 21.78
N ALA A 89 -32.38 13.00 20.65
CA ALA A 89 -31.55 11.78 20.60
C ALA A 89 -30.05 12.06 20.83
N PHE A 90 -29.62 13.34 20.74
CA PHE A 90 -28.25 13.78 20.99
C PHE A 90 -28.08 14.49 22.33
N ILE A 91 -29.11 14.52 23.17
CA ILE A 91 -28.95 14.90 24.57
C ILE A 91 -28.40 13.65 25.27
N LEU A 92 -27.07 13.55 25.30
CA LEU A 92 -26.40 12.45 25.98
C LEU A 92 -26.69 12.54 27.48
N ASP A 93 -27.33 11.51 28.00
CA ASP A 93 -27.38 11.31 29.44
C ASP A 93 -25.96 11.20 30.01
N ALA A 94 -25.76 11.68 31.24
CA ALA A 94 -24.45 11.70 31.89
C ALA A 94 -23.81 10.31 31.96
N GLU A 95 -24.61 9.25 32.12
CA GLU A 95 -24.12 7.87 32.10
C GLU A 95 -23.59 7.46 30.72
N THR A 96 -24.31 7.85 29.66
CA THR A 96 -23.92 7.54 28.28
C THR A 96 -22.59 8.22 27.92
N ALA A 97 -22.39 9.46 28.36
CA ALA A 97 -21.13 10.19 28.15
C ALA A 97 -19.94 9.49 28.84
N VAL A 98 -20.15 8.96 30.05
CA VAL A 98 -19.12 8.20 30.78
C VAL A 98 -18.75 6.91 30.03
N ILE A 99 -19.75 6.17 29.55
CA ILE A 99 -19.53 4.92 28.78
C ILE A 99 -18.73 5.21 27.51
N ILE A 100 -19.10 6.26 26.77
CA ILE A 100 -18.37 6.65 25.55
C ILE A 100 -16.91 6.99 25.87
N ASN A 101 -16.66 7.76 26.92
CA ASN A 101 -15.31 8.12 27.31
C ASN A 101 -14.48 6.88 27.71
N GLN A 102 -15.08 5.96 28.46
CA GLN A 102 -14.44 4.68 28.79
C GLN A 102 -14.15 3.84 27.54
N ALA A 103 -15.07 3.78 26.58
CA ALA A 103 -14.90 3.06 25.33
C ALA A 103 -13.76 3.66 24.49
N ILE A 104 -13.68 4.99 24.38
CA ILE A 104 -12.58 5.67 23.68
C ILE A 104 -11.23 5.35 24.35
N ASN A 105 -11.16 5.46 25.67
CA ASN A 105 -9.94 5.12 26.41
C ASN A 105 -9.55 3.64 26.21
N ALA A 106 -10.53 2.74 26.19
CA ALA A 106 -10.28 1.32 25.90
C ALA A 106 -9.73 1.13 24.47
N VAL A 107 -10.30 1.79 23.46
CA VAL A 107 -9.80 1.74 22.08
C VAL A 107 -8.36 2.24 22.00
N VAL A 108 -8.04 3.37 22.65
CA VAL A 108 -6.68 3.90 22.69
C VAL A 108 -5.70 2.89 23.32
N LEU A 109 -6.10 2.22 24.41
CA LEU A 109 -5.28 1.18 25.03
C LEU A 109 -5.07 -0.05 24.12
N LEU A 110 -6.03 -0.38 23.25
CA LEU A 110 -5.94 -1.52 22.33
C LEU A 110 -5.02 -1.27 21.13
N VAL A 111 -4.67 -0.02 20.85
CA VAL A 111 -3.71 0.29 19.78
C VAL A 111 -2.36 -0.39 20.05
N ILE A 112 -1.94 -0.48 21.31
CA ILE A 112 -0.65 -1.10 21.69
C ILE A 112 -0.61 -2.59 21.28
N PRO A 113 -1.51 -3.48 21.76
CA PRO A 113 -1.51 -4.88 21.33
C PRO A 113 -1.71 -5.05 19.84
N PHE A 114 -2.48 -4.17 19.19
CA PHE A 114 -2.66 -4.22 17.74
C PHE A 114 -1.36 -4.02 16.98
N LEU A 115 -0.59 -2.99 17.33
CA LEU A 115 0.70 -2.73 16.69
C LEU A 115 1.67 -3.87 16.95
N LEU A 116 1.77 -4.34 18.20
CA LEU A 116 2.66 -5.43 18.57
C LEU A 116 2.30 -6.75 17.87
N GLY A 117 1.01 -7.10 17.82
CA GLY A 117 0.53 -8.27 17.09
C GLY A 117 0.73 -8.16 15.57
N SER A 118 0.54 -6.98 15.01
CA SER A 118 0.81 -6.72 13.58
C SER A 118 2.30 -6.89 13.26
N VAL A 119 3.20 -6.40 14.12
CA VAL A 119 4.66 -6.59 14.00
C VAL A 119 5.02 -8.07 14.09
N GLY A 120 4.44 -8.81 15.04
CA GLY A 120 4.64 -10.25 15.17
C GLY A 120 4.21 -11.03 13.92
N GLY A 121 3.03 -10.71 13.38
CA GLY A 121 2.52 -11.29 12.13
C GLY A 121 3.41 -10.93 10.93
N LEU A 122 3.78 -9.67 10.78
CA LEU A 122 4.67 -9.21 9.71
C LEU A 122 6.02 -9.92 9.75
N THR A 123 6.61 -10.05 10.95
CA THR A 123 7.87 -10.79 11.13
C THR A 123 7.73 -12.24 10.68
N ARG A 124 6.60 -12.88 10.98
CA ARG A 124 6.33 -14.25 10.53
C ARG A 124 6.19 -14.35 9.01
N ILE A 125 5.51 -13.41 8.37
CA ILE A 125 5.39 -13.35 6.90
C ILE A 125 6.78 -13.18 6.27
N LEU A 126 7.61 -12.29 6.81
CA LEU A 126 8.98 -12.07 6.32
C LEU A 126 9.87 -13.31 6.49
N MET A 127 9.64 -14.09 7.55
CA MET A 127 10.35 -15.36 7.79
C MET A 127 9.80 -16.51 6.94
N SER A 128 8.58 -16.40 6.41
CA SER A 128 7.99 -17.43 5.58
C SER A 128 8.39 -17.24 4.11
N ASP A 129 8.86 -18.31 3.48
CA ASP A 129 9.17 -18.33 2.05
C ASP A 129 7.93 -18.48 1.15
N VAL A 130 6.74 -18.13 1.69
CA VAL A 130 5.45 -18.33 1.02
C VAL A 130 4.96 -17.00 0.47
N VAL A 131 4.65 -16.98 -0.83
CA VAL A 131 4.02 -15.82 -1.47
C VAL A 131 2.56 -15.77 -1.04
N VAL A 132 2.28 -14.97 -0.03
CA VAL A 132 0.90 -14.70 0.40
C VAL A 132 0.33 -13.58 -0.48
N ASP A 133 -0.81 -13.82 -1.14
CA ASP A 133 -1.47 -12.83 -1.99
C ASP A 133 -2.08 -11.66 -1.19
N HIS A 134 -2.43 -11.89 0.08
CA HIS A 134 -3.18 -10.95 0.93
C HIS A 134 -2.36 -10.51 2.16
N ARG A 135 -1.08 -10.17 1.96
CA ARG A 135 -0.14 -9.83 3.06
C ARG A 135 -0.68 -8.75 3.99
N GLY A 136 -1.25 -7.68 3.42
CA GLY A 136 -1.78 -6.56 4.21
C GLY A 136 -2.93 -6.98 5.13
N THR A 137 -3.91 -7.70 4.60
CA THR A 137 -5.06 -8.21 5.36
C THR A 137 -4.63 -9.17 6.46
N LEU A 138 -3.61 -10.00 6.20
CA LEU A 138 -3.08 -10.95 7.17
C LEU A 138 -2.36 -10.28 8.35
N VAL A 139 -1.64 -9.19 8.09
CA VAL A 139 -1.01 -8.38 9.14
C VAL A 139 -2.07 -7.71 10.01
N VAL A 140 -3.09 -7.10 9.40
CA VAL A 140 -4.17 -6.44 10.13
C VAL A 140 -4.98 -7.44 10.96
N SER A 141 -5.28 -8.63 10.43
CA SER A 141 -5.98 -9.68 11.18
C SER A 141 -5.16 -10.21 12.35
N SER A 142 -3.84 -10.30 12.20
CA SER A 142 -2.92 -10.67 13.29
C SER A 142 -2.93 -9.64 14.42
N GLY A 143 -2.98 -8.34 14.08
CA GLY A 143 -3.15 -7.26 15.07
C GLY A 143 -4.49 -7.31 15.80
N LEU A 144 -5.60 -7.54 15.08
CA LEU A 144 -6.92 -7.69 15.69
C LEU A 144 -7.00 -8.90 16.62
N MET A 145 -6.38 -10.01 16.24
CA MET A 145 -6.31 -11.21 17.08
C MET A 145 -5.52 -10.96 18.38
N ALA A 146 -4.45 -10.16 18.32
CA ALA A 146 -3.72 -9.73 19.50
C ALA A 146 -4.55 -8.80 20.41
N MET A 147 -5.35 -7.88 19.86
CA MET A 147 -6.30 -7.07 20.64
C MET A 147 -7.29 -7.97 21.41
N PHE A 148 -7.91 -8.94 20.73
CA PHE A 148 -8.85 -9.87 21.37
C PHE A 148 -8.20 -10.71 22.46
N SER A 149 -6.97 -11.19 22.22
CA SER A 149 -6.22 -11.91 23.25
C SER A 149 -5.93 -11.03 24.46
N TRP A 150 -5.50 -9.79 24.25
CA TRP A 150 -5.24 -8.83 25.32
C TRP A 150 -6.49 -8.54 26.16
N ILE A 151 -7.63 -8.36 25.50
CA ILE A 151 -8.94 -8.18 26.17
C ILE A 151 -9.32 -9.45 26.92
N GLY A 152 -9.15 -10.64 26.32
CA GLY A 152 -9.52 -11.91 26.94
C GLY A 152 -8.71 -12.21 28.20
N ILE A 153 -7.43 -11.84 28.21
CA ILE A 153 -6.53 -11.98 29.36
C ILE A 153 -6.90 -10.94 30.43
N LYS A 154 -6.98 -9.66 30.06
CA LYS A 154 -7.25 -8.57 31.00
C LYS A 154 -8.66 -8.60 31.59
N SER A 155 -9.65 -9.07 30.85
CA SER A 155 -11.04 -9.20 31.32
C SER A 155 -11.25 -10.40 32.23
N GLY A 156 -10.28 -11.32 32.34
CA GLY A 156 -10.44 -12.55 33.11
C GLY A 156 -11.52 -13.49 32.57
N VAL A 157 -12.13 -13.19 31.41
CA VAL A 157 -13.20 -14.02 30.81
C VAL A 157 -12.69 -15.41 30.46
N LEU A 158 -11.45 -15.51 29.96
CA LEU A 158 -10.82 -16.81 29.71
C LEU A 158 -10.59 -17.60 31.00
N LEU A 159 -10.24 -16.92 32.10
CA LEU A 159 -10.13 -17.57 33.40
C LEU A 159 -11.49 -17.94 33.97
N ALA A 160 -12.55 -17.16 33.80
CA ALA A 160 -13.89 -17.51 34.28
C ALA A 160 -14.41 -18.81 33.64
N ILE A 161 -14.04 -19.08 32.39
CA ILE A 161 -14.42 -20.31 31.67
C ILE A 161 -13.52 -21.50 32.06
N VAL A 162 -12.22 -21.26 32.30
CA VAL A 162 -11.22 -22.31 32.52
C VAL A 162 -10.97 -22.59 34.02
N ALA A 163 -11.31 -21.66 34.92
CA ALA A 163 -11.23 -21.80 36.38
C ALA A 163 -11.86 -23.09 36.92
N PRO A 164 -13.07 -23.52 36.52
CA PRO A 164 -13.63 -24.78 37.01
C PRO A 164 -12.81 -26.02 36.62
N HIS A 165 -11.91 -25.90 35.63
CA HIS A 165 -10.98 -26.95 35.21
C HIS A 165 -9.59 -26.80 35.85
N LEU A 166 -9.16 -25.59 36.21
CA LEU A 166 -7.88 -25.31 36.87
C LEU A 166 -7.92 -25.48 38.39
N GLU A 167 -9.06 -25.20 39.03
CA GLU A 167 -9.27 -25.50 40.46
C GLU A 167 -9.15 -27.01 40.74
N LYS A 168 -9.58 -27.85 39.79
CA LYS A 168 -9.37 -29.31 39.83
C LYS A 168 -7.89 -29.72 39.73
N GLN A 169 -7.02 -28.83 39.27
CA GLN A 169 -5.58 -29.05 39.10
C GLN A 169 -4.72 -28.27 40.10
N GLY A 170 -5.34 -27.53 41.04
CA GLY A 170 -4.62 -26.84 42.13
C GLY A 170 -3.76 -25.65 41.69
N VAL A 171 -3.95 -25.12 40.47
CA VAL A 171 -3.19 -23.98 39.96
C VAL A 171 -3.95 -22.68 40.27
N VAL A 172 -3.40 -21.89 41.19
CA VAL A 172 -3.91 -20.55 41.48
C VAL A 172 -3.48 -19.62 40.33
N ALA A 173 -4.40 -19.34 39.42
CA ALA A 173 -4.17 -18.40 38.33
C ALA A 173 -4.22 -16.95 38.86
N ASN A 174 -3.08 -16.45 39.34
CA ASN A 174 -2.96 -15.02 39.64
C ASN A 174 -2.84 -14.25 38.32
N VAL A 175 -3.82 -13.39 38.05
CA VAL A 175 -3.78 -12.44 36.94
C VAL A 175 -2.78 -11.35 37.31
N GLU A 176 -1.60 -11.36 36.68
CA GLU A 176 -0.60 -10.29 36.76
C GLU A 176 -1.15 -9.00 36.14
N GLY A 177 -2.05 -8.32 36.84
CA GLY A 177 -2.72 -7.11 36.38
C GLY A 177 -2.14 -5.81 36.95
N THR A 178 -1.16 -5.85 37.85
CA THR A 178 -0.79 -4.68 38.68
C THR A 178 0.70 -4.33 38.72
N THR A 179 1.58 -5.11 38.09
CA THR A 179 3.04 -4.86 38.07
C THR A 179 3.54 -4.51 36.67
N SER A 180 4.58 -3.68 36.59
CA SER A 180 5.28 -3.30 35.34
C SER A 180 5.74 -4.53 34.53
N SER A 181 6.05 -5.64 35.21
CA SER A 181 6.36 -6.92 34.56
C SER A 181 5.19 -7.48 33.74
N GLY A 182 3.94 -7.32 34.21
CA GLY A 182 2.74 -7.79 33.51
C GLY A 182 2.56 -7.12 32.16
N PHE A 183 2.94 -5.85 32.02
CA PHE A 183 2.88 -5.16 30.72
C PHE A 183 3.81 -5.78 29.68
N TYR A 184 5.07 -6.05 30.03
CA TYR A 184 6.02 -6.68 29.11
C TYR A 184 5.64 -8.11 28.78
N THR A 185 5.14 -8.88 29.76
CA THR A 185 4.61 -10.22 29.51
C THR A 185 3.45 -10.17 28.54
N MET A 186 2.48 -9.27 28.74
CA MET A 186 1.36 -9.10 27.80
C MET A 186 1.83 -8.63 26.42
N ALA A 187 2.85 -7.76 26.34
CA ALA A 187 3.44 -7.33 25.08
C ALA A 187 4.05 -8.51 24.30
N LEU A 188 4.81 -9.38 24.99
CA LEU A 188 5.34 -10.61 24.39
C LEU A 188 4.21 -11.55 23.94
N VAL A 189 3.16 -11.70 24.75
CA VAL A 189 1.98 -12.48 24.36
C VAL A 189 1.33 -11.90 23.10
N ALA A 190 1.17 -10.57 23.00
CA ALA A 190 0.61 -9.93 21.80
C ALA A 190 1.43 -10.24 20.54
N ILE A 191 2.77 -10.14 20.63
CA ILE A 191 3.67 -10.51 19.53
C ILE A 191 3.52 -11.98 19.17
N ALA A 192 3.53 -12.87 20.17
CA ALA A 192 3.42 -14.30 19.98
C ALA A 192 2.07 -14.70 19.35
N VAL A 193 0.97 -14.07 19.77
CA VAL A 193 -0.37 -14.27 19.20
C VAL A 193 -0.42 -13.80 17.75
N GLY A 194 0.19 -12.65 17.44
CA GLY A 194 0.28 -12.15 16.06
C GLY A 194 1.07 -13.10 15.15
N MET A 195 2.24 -13.57 15.62
CA MET A 195 3.05 -14.56 14.93
C MET A 195 2.30 -15.89 14.73
N PHE A 196 1.59 -16.34 15.76
CA PHE A 196 0.79 -17.56 15.73
C PHE A 196 -0.38 -17.46 14.73
N SER A 197 -1.09 -16.34 14.71
CA SER A 197 -2.20 -16.10 13.77
C SER A 197 -1.75 -16.22 12.31
N THR A 198 -0.65 -15.55 11.97
CA THR A 198 -0.05 -15.65 10.64
C THR A 198 0.39 -17.09 10.35
N ASN A 199 1.01 -17.77 11.32
CA ASN A 199 1.45 -19.16 11.14
C ASN A 199 0.28 -20.11 10.86
N LEU A 200 -0.85 -19.93 11.55
CA LEU A 200 -2.07 -20.71 11.32
C LEU A 200 -2.60 -20.50 9.90
N TYR A 201 -2.65 -19.24 9.44
CA TYR A 201 -3.09 -18.93 8.09
C TYR A 201 -2.21 -19.60 7.02
N LEU A 202 -0.89 -19.46 7.14
CA LEU A 202 0.06 -20.10 6.23
C LEU A 202 -0.11 -21.63 6.21
N PHE A 203 -0.31 -22.23 7.39
CA PHE A 203 -0.55 -23.66 7.51
C PHE A 203 -1.85 -24.06 6.79
N ILE A 204 -2.96 -23.35 7.00
CA ILE A 204 -4.23 -23.64 6.34
C ILE A 204 -4.08 -23.48 4.82
N ASN A 205 -3.48 -22.39 4.36
CA ASN A 205 -3.31 -22.12 2.93
C ASN A 205 -2.50 -23.24 2.25
N SER A 206 -1.37 -23.64 2.83
CA SER A 206 -0.55 -24.74 2.30
C SER A 206 -1.28 -26.09 2.30
N ARG A 207 -2.15 -26.36 3.28
CA ARG A 207 -2.98 -27.58 3.32
C ARG A 207 -4.05 -27.56 2.24
N VAL A 208 -4.70 -26.42 2.02
CA VAL A 208 -5.72 -26.26 0.98
C VAL A 208 -5.10 -26.44 -0.40
N GLU A 209 -3.94 -25.85 -0.67
CA GLU A 209 -3.20 -26.02 -1.92
C GLU A 209 -2.81 -27.50 -2.16
N GLN A 210 -2.31 -28.19 -1.14
CA GLN A 210 -1.99 -29.63 -1.22
C GLN A 210 -3.22 -30.48 -1.54
N LEU A 211 -4.36 -30.19 -0.91
CA LEU A 211 -5.61 -30.92 -1.15
C LEU A 211 -6.17 -30.63 -2.55
N ALA A 212 -6.12 -29.38 -3.00
CA ALA A 212 -6.54 -29.01 -4.35
C ALA A 212 -5.67 -29.68 -5.42
N PHE A 213 -4.35 -29.70 -5.25
CA PHE A 213 -3.44 -30.39 -6.16
C PHE A 213 -3.70 -31.90 -6.22
N ARG A 214 -3.93 -32.54 -5.07
CA ARG A 214 -4.25 -33.98 -5.00
C ARG A 214 -5.61 -34.30 -5.60
N ALA A 215 -6.62 -33.46 -5.40
CA ALA A 215 -7.94 -33.64 -6.01
C ALA A 215 -7.88 -33.50 -7.53
N ASN A 216 -7.06 -32.58 -8.05
CA ASN A 216 -6.90 -32.36 -9.48
C ASN A 216 -6.06 -33.47 -10.17
N ASN A 217 -5.06 -34.02 -9.47
CA ASN A 217 -4.15 -35.02 -10.04
C ASN A 217 -4.48 -36.48 -9.69
N GLY A 218 -5.36 -36.73 -8.71
CA GLY A 218 -5.80 -38.07 -8.30
C GLY A 218 -7.10 -38.54 -8.94
N GLY A 219 -7.62 -37.79 -9.92
CA GLY A 219 -8.87 -38.07 -10.63
C GLY A 219 -8.71 -38.74 -12.01
N ASN A 220 -7.56 -39.38 -12.28
CA ASN A 220 -7.33 -40.22 -13.47
C ASN A 220 -7.19 -41.68 -13.09
#